data_AF-A0AAX6IVK1-F1
#
_entry.id   AF-A0AAX6IVK1-F1
#
_cell.length_a   1.000
_cell.length_b   1.000
_cell.length_c   1.000
_cell.angle_alpha   90.00
_cell.angle_beta   90.00
_cell.angle_gamma   90.00
#
_symmetry.space_group_name_H-M   'P 1'
#
loop_
_entity.id
_entity.type
_entity.pdbx_description
1 polymer ?
#
loop_
_entity_poly.entity_id
_entity_poly.type
_entity_poly.pdbx_seq_one_letter_code
_entity_poly.pdbx_strand_id
1 'polypeptide(L)'
;MAEEKPAVEVVKGVNGLDKVVLREVRGSSAEVYLYGGHVTSWKNDHGEELLFVSSKAIFKPPKAIRGGIPICFPQFGSHGTLEQHGFARNKLWSIDTDPPPFPVNSSGKAFVDLILKPSEEDAKLWPHSYEFRLRVTLGPGGDLMLTSRIRNTNNDGKAFFLHLLTTHTSLSLISVKCG
;
A
#
# COMPACT_ATOMS: atom_id res chain seq x y z
N MET A 1 -25.33 24.55 3.99
CA MET A 1 -25.06 23.22 4.56
C MET A 1 -23.79 22.73 3.92
N ALA A 2 -22.74 22.43 4.68
CA ALA A 2 -21.49 21.91 4.12
C ALA A 2 -21.75 20.49 3.60
N GLU A 3 -21.31 20.21 2.37
CA GLU A 3 -21.44 18.90 1.75
C GLU A 3 -20.58 17.88 2.52
N GLU A 4 -21.22 16.81 3.02
CA GLU A 4 -20.55 15.77 3.78
C GLU A 4 -19.70 14.92 2.82
N LYS A 5 -18.37 14.95 3.01
CA LYS A 5 -17.45 14.21 2.13
C LYS A 5 -17.48 12.72 2.48
N PRO A 6 -17.41 11.81 1.50
CA PRO A 6 -17.39 10.38 1.76
C PRO A 6 -16.11 9.97 2.52
N ALA A 7 -16.25 8.97 3.38
CA ALA A 7 -15.16 8.39 4.17
C ALA A 7 -14.06 7.76 3.31
N VAL A 8 -14.42 7.25 2.13
CA VAL A 8 -13.49 6.70 1.14
C VAL A 8 -13.83 7.31 -0.22
N GLU A 9 -12.84 7.89 -0.88
CA GLU A 9 -13.02 8.58 -2.16
C GLU A 9 -11.85 8.28 -3.10
N VAL A 10 -12.13 7.92 -4.35
CA VAL A 10 -11.11 7.80 -5.40
C VAL A 10 -11.04 9.12 -6.16
N VAL A 11 -9.87 9.74 -6.21
CA VAL A 11 -9.66 11.04 -6.85
C VAL A 11 -8.36 11.06 -7.66
N LYS A 12 -8.23 12.04 -8.55
CA LYS A 12 -6.97 12.32 -9.25
C LYS A 12 -6.04 13.14 -8.37
N GLY A 13 -4.83 12.63 -8.17
CA GLY A 13 -3.75 13.29 -7.45
C GLY A 13 -2.80 14.06 -8.38
N VAL A 14 -1.56 14.23 -7.91
CA VAL A 14 -0.49 14.90 -8.66
C VAL A 14 -0.25 14.18 -9.99
N ASN A 15 -0.12 14.95 -11.07
CA ASN A 15 0.06 14.45 -12.45
C ASN A 15 -1.06 13.50 -12.93
N GLY A 16 -2.26 13.56 -12.35
CA GLY A 16 -3.39 12.75 -12.77
C GLY A 16 -3.32 11.28 -12.36
N LEU A 17 -2.41 10.91 -11.45
CA LEU A 17 -2.37 9.57 -10.88
C LEU A 17 -3.57 9.34 -9.96
N ASP A 18 -4.16 8.15 -10.01
CA ASP A 18 -5.24 7.79 -9.12
C ASP A 18 -4.75 7.60 -7.68
N LYS A 19 -5.50 8.18 -6.74
CA LYS A 19 -5.31 7.99 -5.31
C LYS A 19 -6.65 7.79 -4.61
N VAL A 20 -6.59 7.14 -3.47
CA VAL A 20 -7.71 7.00 -2.54
C VAL A 20 -7.47 7.92 -1.36
N VAL A 21 -8.48 8.70 -1.01
CA VAL A 21 -8.49 9.52 0.21
C VAL A 21 -9.37 8.82 1.23
N LEU A 22 -8.79 8.51 2.39
CA LEU A 22 -9.48 8.01 3.57
C LEU A 22 -9.73 9.18 4.51
N ARG A 23 -10.95 9.28 5.05
CA ARG A 23 -11.36 10.32 5.99
C ARG A 23 -12.10 9.72 7.17
N GLU A 24 -11.81 10.27 8.33
CA GLU A 24 -12.45 9.93 9.59
C GLU A 24 -13.29 11.12 10.06
N VAL A 25 -14.38 10.86 10.80
CA VAL A 25 -15.38 11.89 11.16
C VAL A 25 -14.83 13.01 12.04
N ARG A 26 -13.78 12.76 12.82
CA ARG A 26 -13.08 13.76 13.65
C ARG A 26 -12.08 14.60 12.88
N GLY A 27 -11.85 14.31 11.58
CA GLY A 27 -11.03 15.14 10.68
C GLY A 27 -9.68 14.54 10.30
N SER A 28 -9.27 13.42 10.89
CA SER A 28 -8.07 12.70 10.44
C SER A 28 -8.24 12.23 8.98
N SER A 29 -7.15 12.17 8.23
CA SER A 29 -7.18 11.73 6.83
C SER A 29 -5.90 11.03 6.39
N ALA A 30 -5.99 10.21 5.34
CA ALA A 30 -4.83 9.62 4.69
C ALA A 30 -4.99 9.58 3.18
N GLU A 31 -3.88 9.68 2.45
CA GLU A 31 -3.86 9.57 0.99
C GLU A 31 -3.02 8.38 0.54
N VAL A 32 -3.61 7.53 -0.30
CA VAL A 32 -3.00 6.30 -0.81
C VAL A 32 -2.99 6.32 -2.33
N TYR A 33 -1.83 6.47 -2.96
CA TYR A 33 -1.71 6.36 -4.41
C TYR A 33 -1.81 4.91 -4.86
N LEU A 34 -2.59 4.65 -5.92
CA LEU A 34 -2.64 3.33 -6.55
C LEU A 34 -1.28 2.98 -7.17
N TYR A 35 -0.54 3.99 -7.62
CA TYR A 35 0.85 3.80 -7.99
C TYR A 35 1.71 3.53 -6.75
N GLY A 36 2.31 2.34 -6.71
CA GLY A 36 3.15 1.82 -5.64
C GLY A 36 2.39 1.29 -4.41
N GLY A 37 1.06 1.37 -4.38
CA GLY A 37 0.27 1.13 -3.17
C GLY A 37 0.72 2.06 -2.04
N HIS A 38 1.03 3.31 -2.39
CA HIS A 38 1.96 4.16 -1.65
C HIS A 38 1.18 5.18 -0.81
N VAL A 39 1.34 5.14 0.50
CA VAL A 39 0.73 6.15 1.39
C VAL A 39 1.60 7.40 1.39
N THR A 40 1.05 8.54 0.97
CA THR A 40 1.80 9.79 0.79
C THR A 40 1.38 10.90 1.74
N SER A 41 0.27 10.74 2.46
CA SER A 41 -0.18 11.72 3.46
C SER A 41 -0.93 10.98 4.56
N TRP A 42 -0.71 11.41 5.79
CA TRP A 42 -1.49 11.03 6.97
C TRP A 42 -1.58 12.23 7.90
N LYS A 43 -2.78 12.73 8.11
CA LYS A 43 -3.04 13.91 8.94
C LYS A 43 -3.87 13.53 10.16
N ASN A 44 -3.53 14.14 11.29
CA ASN A 44 -4.35 14.06 12.51
C ASN A 44 -5.63 14.91 12.39
N ASP A 45 -6.44 14.94 13.45
CA ASP A 45 -7.67 15.71 13.55
C ASP A 45 -7.44 17.24 13.60
N HIS A 46 -6.20 17.69 13.80
CA HIS A 46 -5.79 19.08 13.67
C HIS A 46 -5.31 19.46 12.26
N GLY A 47 -5.27 18.50 11.33
CA GLY A 47 -4.80 18.71 9.96
C GLY A 47 -3.27 18.75 9.81
N GLU A 48 -2.53 18.42 10.87
CA GLU A 48 -1.07 18.36 10.86
C GLU A 48 -0.59 17.11 10.12
N GLU A 49 0.37 17.28 9.21
CA GLU A 49 0.94 16.18 8.43
C GLU A 49 1.94 15.37 9.26
N LEU A 50 1.71 14.06 9.34
CA LEU A 50 2.51 13.11 10.12
C LEU A 50 3.53 12.35 9.26
N LEU A 51 3.40 12.40 7.92
CA LEU A 51 4.34 11.77 7.01
C LEU A 51 5.19 12.79 6.25
N PHE A 52 6.49 12.50 6.15
CA PHE A 52 7.37 13.28 5.28
C PHE A 52 7.29 12.78 3.83
N VAL A 53 6.87 13.64 2.91
CA VAL A 53 7.07 13.47 1.46
C VAL A 53 8.04 14.53 0.96
N SER A 54 9.03 14.11 0.17
CA SER A 54 10.04 15.04 -0.34
C SER A 54 9.41 16.06 -1.28
N SER A 55 9.78 17.33 -1.15
CA SER A 55 9.44 18.38 -2.13
C SER A 55 9.98 18.10 -3.55
N LYS A 56 10.95 17.19 -3.67
CA LYS A 56 11.51 16.71 -4.95
C LYS A 56 10.92 15.36 -5.39
N ALA A 57 9.83 14.90 -4.76
CA ALA A 57 9.18 13.65 -5.12
C ALA A 57 8.61 13.75 -6.55
N ILE A 58 8.86 12.72 -7.35
CA ILE A 58 8.35 12.62 -8.71
C ILE A 58 7.16 11.66 -8.69
N PHE A 59 5.97 12.20 -8.91
CA PHE A 59 4.72 11.43 -9.05
C PHE A 59 4.54 11.00 -10.51
N LYS A 60 5.47 10.18 -11.02
CA LYS A 60 5.45 9.73 -12.41
C LYS A 60 6.12 8.35 -12.55
N PRO A 61 5.39 7.34 -13.08
CA PRO A 61 6.00 6.08 -13.46
C PRO A 61 7.16 6.28 -14.47
N PRO A 62 8.20 5.43 -14.44
CA PRO A 62 8.34 4.24 -13.60
C PRO A 62 9.10 4.50 -12.29
N LYS A 63 9.34 5.77 -11.88
CA LYS A 63 10.12 6.08 -10.68
C LYS A 63 9.26 5.99 -9.42
N ALA A 64 9.79 5.40 -8.36
CA ALA A 64 9.10 5.34 -7.07
C ALA A 64 8.93 6.74 -6.44
N ILE A 65 7.83 6.96 -5.72
CA ILE A 65 7.59 8.20 -4.99
C ILE A 65 8.55 8.29 -3.79
N ARG A 66 9.13 9.47 -3.54
CA ARG A 66 10.10 9.70 -2.46
C ARG A 66 9.44 10.24 -1.19
N GLY A 67 9.49 9.44 -0.13
CA GLY A 67 8.86 9.73 1.17
C GLY A 67 7.57 8.93 1.36
N GLY A 68 6.76 9.28 2.34
CA GLY A 68 5.58 8.51 2.72
C GLY A 68 5.96 7.11 3.19
N ILE A 69 5.10 6.12 2.89
CA ILE A 69 5.30 4.71 3.25
C ILE A 69 5.50 3.88 1.97
N PRO A 70 6.76 3.64 1.54
CA PRO A 70 7.07 2.83 0.36
C PRO A 70 6.95 1.33 0.63
N ILE A 71 6.41 0.58 -0.34
CA ILE A 71 6.37 -0.89 -0.30
C ILE A 71 7.66 -1.47 -0.89
N CYS A 72 8.41 -2.22 -0.09
CA CYS A 72 9.59 -2.97 -0.54
C CYS A 72 9.21 -4.43 -0.79
N PHE A 73 9.11 -4.83 -2.05
CA PHE A 73 8.79 -6.22 -2.42
C PHE A 73 9.25 -6.52 -3.85
N PRO A 74 9.82 -7.72 -4.09
CA PRO A 74 10.01 -8.85 -3.15
C PRO A 74 11.31 -8.81 -2.34
N GLN A 75 12.09 -7.73 -2.48
CA GLN A 75 13.41 -7.57 -1.87
C GLN A 75 13.47 -6.29 -1.04
N PHE A 76 14.21 -6.32 0.06
CA PHE A 76 14.65 -5.11 0.76
C PHE A 76 16.08 -4.74 0.36
N GLY A 77 16.37 -3.45 0.21
CA GLY A 77 17.70 -2.97 -0.17
C GLY A 77 18.21 -3.64 -1.45
N SER A 78 19.50 -3.94 -1.48
CA SER A 78 20.18 -4.64 -2.58
C SER A 78 20.46 -6.12 -2.27
N HIS A 79 19.64 -6.77 -1.43
CA HIS A 79 19.88 -8.13 -0.94
C HIS A 79 19.59 -9.26 -1.96
N GLY A 80 19.41 -8.96 -3.24
CA GLY A 80 19.17 -9.93 -4.31
C GLY A 80 19.40 -9.32 -5.68
N THR A 81 18.97 -10.02 -6.73
CA THR A 81 19.26 -9.68 -8.14
C THR A 81 18.32 -8.62 -8.72
N LEU A 82 17.30 -8.22 -7.96
CA LEU A 82 16.33 -7.22 -8.38
C LEU A 82 16.83 -5.81 -8.08
N GLU A 83 16.16 -4.83 -8.69
CA GLU A 83 16.36 -3.43 -8.36
C GLU A 83 16.21 -3.17 -6.86
N GLN A 84 16.84 -2.10 -6.38
CA GLN A 84 16.86 -1.79 -4.95
C GLN A 84 15.43 -1.66 -4.40
N HIS A 85 15.13 -2.39 -3.33
CA HIS A 85 13.79 -2.51 -2.71
C HIS A 85 12.73 -3.26 -3.55
N GLY A 86 13.15 -3.98 -4.59
CA GLY A 86 12.24 -4.62 -5.53
C GLY A 86 11.39 -3.62 -6.31
N PHE A 87 10.32 -4.12 -6.92
CA PHE A 87 9.57 -3.42 -7.96
C PHE A 87 8.15 -2.98 -7.53
N ALA A 88 7.66 -3.41 -6.37
CA ALA A 88 6.24 -3.21 -6.02
C ALA A 88 5.83 -1.73 -5.93
N ARG A 89 6.75 -0.88 -5.44
CA ARG A 89 6.59 0.59 -5.37
C ARG A 89 6.64 1.29 -6.73
N ASN A 90 7.00 0.58 -7.80
CA ASN A 90 7.14 1.10 -9.16
C ASN A 90 5.97 0.68 -10.07
N LYS A 91 4.91 0.08 -9.50
CA LYS A 91 3.80 -0.51 -10.25
C LYS A 91 2.46 0.06 -9.87
N LEU A 92 1.50 -0.03 -10.78
CA LEU A 92 0.11 0.28 -10.48
C LEU A 92 -0.55 -0.90 -9.76
N TRP A 93 -1.14 -0.60 -8.61
CA TRP A 93 -1.99 -1.49 -7.85
C TRP A 93 -3.44 -1.26 -8.26
N SER A 94 -4.27 -2.28 -8.13
CA SER A 94 -5.71 -2.17 -8.33
C SER A 94 -6.43 -2.16 -6.99
N ILE A 95 -7.59 -1.49 -6.91
CA ILE A 95 -8.49 -1.66 -5.78
C ILE A 95 -9.07 -3.07 -5.84
N ASP A 96 -8.96 -3.83 -4.75
CA ASP A 96 -9.52 -5.17 -4.62
C ASP A 96 -10.98 -5.03 -4.14
N THR A 97 -11.94 -5.24 -5.06
CA THR A 97 -13.38 -5.11 -4.78
C THR A 97 -13.97 -6.35 -4.10
N ASP A 98 -13.25 -7.47 -4.09
CA ASP A 98 -13.65 -8.72 -3.46
C ASP A 98 -12.50 -9.31 -2.61
N PRO A 99 -12.07 -8.57 -1.56
CA PRO A 99 -10.96 -9.01 -0.73
C PRO A 99 -11.40 -10.19 0.15
N PRO A 100 -10.53 -11.18 0.39
CA PRO A 100 -10.82 -12.24 1.35
C PRO A 100 -11.15 -11.68 2.75
N PRO A 101 -11.97 -12.37 3.55
CA PRO A 101 -12.37 -11.91 4.87
C PRO A 101 -11.16 -11.42 5.69
N PHE A 102 -11.32 -10.24 6.28
CA PHE A 102 -10.30 -9.65 7.12
C PHE A 102 -10.62 -9.98 8.58
N PRO A 103 -9.67 -10.51 9.38
CA PRO A 103 -9.93 -10.98 10.74
C PRO A 103 -10.17 -9.84 11.73
N VAL A 104 -9.99 -8.57 11.29
CA VAL A 104 -10.19 -7.39 12.13
C VAL A 104 -11.50 -6.72 11.73
N ASN A 105 -12.37 -6.48 12.72
CA ASN A 105 -13.63 -5.77 12.53
C ASN A 105 -13.37 -4.40 11.86
N SER A 106 -14.05 -4.14 10.74
CA SER A 106 -13.92 -2.92 9.94
C SER A 106 -15.00 -1.88 10.27
N SER A 107 -15.87 -2.16 11.25
CA SER A 107 -16.94 -1.26 11.67
C SER A 107 -16.37 0.09 12.11
N GLY A 108 -16.86 1.17 11.49
CA GLY A 108 -16.47 2.54 11.80
C GLY A 108 -15.08 2.96 11.31
N LYS A 109 -14.44 2.19 10.42
CA LYS A 109 -13.12 2.53 9.86
C LYS A 109 -13.22 2.84 8.37
N ALA A 110 -12.50 3.86 7.91
CA ALA A 110 -12.28 4.08 6.48
C ALA A 110 -11.12 3.20 6.02
N PHE A 111 -11.29 2.39 4.98
CA PHE A 111 -10.22 1.54 4.47
C PHE A 111 -10.28 1.37 2.95
N VAL A 112 -9.15 0.98 2.38
CA VAL A 112 -9.02 0.52 1.00
C VAL A 112 -8.21 -0.76 0.97
N ASP A 113 -8.70 -1.73 0.20
CA ASP A 113 -7.94 -2.93 -0.17
C ASP A 113 -7.33 -2.75 -1.55
N LEU A 114 -6.04 -3.00 -1.64
CA LEU A 114 -5.27 -2.95 -2.87
C LEU A 114 -4.69 -4.34 -3.16
N ILE A 115 -4.58 -4.66 -4.45
CA ILE A 115 -3.94 -5.88 -4.93
C ILE A 115 -2.93 -5.57 -6.03
N LEU A 116 -1.74 -6.15 -5.89
CA LEU A 116 -0.70 -6.22 -6.91
C LEU A 116 -0.66 -7.66 -7.43
N LYS A 117 -0.96 -7.80 -8.73
CA LYS A 117 -0.83 -9.06 -9.47
C LYS A 117 0.47 -9.04 -10.28
N PRO A 118 1.11 -10.20 -10.50
CA PRO A 118 2.30 -10.31 -11.34
C PRO A 118 1.94 -9.92 -12.78
N SER A 119 2.81 -9.13 -13.39
CA SER A 119 2.79 -8.86 -14.83
C SER A 119 3.73 -9.81 -15.59
N GLU A 120 3.59 -9.90 -16.91
CA GLU A 120 4.52 -10.67 -17.74
C GLU A 120 5.97 -10.15 -17.66
N GLU A 121 6.17 -8.85 -17.42
CA GLU A 121 7.50 -8.27 -17.19
C GLU A 121 8.11 -8.76 -15.87
N ASP A 122 7.26 -8.98 -14.87
CA ASP A 122 7.65 -9.43 -13.54
C ASP A 122 8.17 -10.85 -13.60
N ALA A 123 7.47 -11.71 -14.33
CA ALA A 123 7.85 -13.10 -14.51
C ALA A 123 9.22 -13.25 -15.19
N LYS A 124 9.65 -12.27 -15.99
CA LYS A 124 10.99 -12.24 -16.59
C LYS A 124 12.08 -11.88 -15.58
N LEU A 125 11.79 -10.97 -14.64
CA LEU A 125 12.74 -10.51 -13.62
C LEU A 125 12.77 -11.43 -12.39
N TRP A 126 11.61 -11.92 -12.01
CA TRP A 126 11.36 -12.73 -10.83
C TRP A 126 10.30 -13.79 -11.17
N PRO A 127 10.71 -15.02 -11.56
CA PRO A 127 9.82 -16.04 -12.11
C PRO A 127 9.03 -16.77 -11.02
N HIS A 128 8.31 -16.00 -10.21
CA HIS A 128 7.39 -16.50 -9.20
C HIS A 128 6.03 -15.82 -9.36
N SER A 129 4.98 -16.64 -9.27
CA SER A 129 3.60 -16.19 -9.19
C SER A 129 3.27 -15.87 -7.73
N TYR A 130 2.66 -14.70 -7.54
CA TYR A 130 2.27 -14.23 -6.22
C TYR A 130 0.95 -13.47 -6.30
N GLU A 131 0.33 -13.26 -5.16
CA GLU A 131 -0.67 -12.20 -4.96
C GLU A 131 -0.25 -11.39 -3.75
N PHE A 132 -0.03 -10.09 -3.94
CA PHE A 132 0.24 -9.18 -2.84
C PHE A 132 -0.98 -8.29 -2.62
N ARG A 133 -1.68 -8.51 -1.52
CA ARG A 133 -2.75 -7.64 -1.02
C ARG A 133 -2.23 -6.70 0.07
N LEU A 134 -2.69 -5.46 0.04
CA LEU A 134 -2.41 -4.43 1.04
C LEU A 134 -3.74 -3.78 1.44
N ARG A 135 -4.09 -3.85 2.73
CA ARG A 135 -5.17 -3.04 3.29
C ARG A 135 -4.56 -1.81 3.96
N VAL A 136 -5.04 -0.62 3.60
CA VAL A 136 -4.77 0.62 4.33
C VAL A 136 -6.04 1.03 5.05
N THR A 137 -5.97 1.24 6.36
CA THR A 137 -7.12 1.57 7.22
C THR A 137 -6.80 2.78 8.06
N LEU A 138 -7.73 3.73 8.10
CA LEU A 138 -7.75 4.85 9.03
C LEU A 138 -8.82 4.56 10.09
N GLY A 139 -8.36 4.36 11.32
CA GLY A 139 -9.23 4.08 12.47
C GLY A 139 -9.84 5.36 13.08
N PRO A 140 -10.88 5.21 13.91
CA PRO A 140 -11.63 6.32 14.52
C PRO A 140 -10.80 7.18 15.49
N GLY A 141 -9.65 6.67 15.94
CA GLY A 141 -8.69 7.43 16.74
C GLY A 141 -7.69 8.23 15.90
N GLY A 142 -7.79 8.19 14.57
CA GLY A 142 -6.78 8.71 13.66
C GLY A 142 -5.60 7.76 13.42
N ASP A 143 -5.64 6.53 13.96
CA ASP A 143 -4.61 5.51 13.77
C ASP A 143 -4.57 5.01 12.32
N LEU A 144 -3.38 5.01 11.72
CA LEU A 144 -3.16 4.50 10.38
C LEU A 144 -2.59 3.07 10.42
N MET A 145 -3.31 2.12 9.85
CA MET A 145 -2.94 0.72 9.74
C MET A 145 -2.69 0.28 8.31
N LEU A 146 -1.53 -0.34 8.08
CA LEU A 146 -1.21 -1.04 6.85
C LEU A 146 -1.07 -2.53 7.17
N THR A 147 -1.83 -3.37 6.48
CA THR A 147 -1.70 -4.82 6.61
C THR A 147 -1.43 -5.43 5.25
N SER A 148 -0.27 -6.08 5.14
CA SER A 148 0.15 -6.79 3.94
C SER A 148 -0.14 -8.29 4.06
N ARG A 149 -0.58 -8.89 2.95
CA ARG A 149 -0.74 -10.34 2.79
C ARG A 149 -0.17 -10.75 1.46
N ILE A 150 0.79 -11.66 1.49
CA ILE A 150 1.42 -12.18 0.30
C ILE A 150 1.11 -13.67 0.23
N ARG A 151 0.51 -14.09 -0.88
CA ARG A 151 0.24 -15.48 -1.19
C ARG A 151 1.17 -15.92 -2.31
N ASN A 152 1.89 -17.01 -2.12
CA ASN A 152 2.57 -17.70 -3.20
C ASN A 152 1.52 -18.44 -4.04
N THR A 153 1.48 -18.20 -5.35
CA THR A 153 0.54 -18.83 -6.27
C THR A 153 1.27 -19.63 -7.36
N ASN A 154 2.53 -20.01 -7.11
CA ASN A 154 3.28 -20.90 -7.99
C ASN A 154 2.58 -22.24 -8.17
N ASN A 155 2.33 -22.62 -9.42
CA ASN A 155 1.80 -23.95 -9.76
C ASN A 155 2.84 -25.06 -9.64
N ASP A 156 4.13 -24.71 -9.51
CA ASP A 156 5.25 -25.66 -9.42
C ASP A 156 5.65 -26.01 -7.98
N GLY A 157 4.92 -25.50 -6.98
CA GLY A 157 5.17 -25.75 -5.56
C GLY A 157 6.44 -25.09 -5.01
N LYS A 158 7.17 -24.28 -5.79
CA LYS A 158 8.38 -23.62 -5.31
C LYS A 158 8.04 -22.50 -4.33
N ALA A 159 8.56 -22.60 -3.11
CA ALA A 159 8.58 -21.51 -2.16
C ALA A 159 9.58 -20.42 -2.58
N PHE A 160 9.29 -19.17 -2.24
CA PHE A 160 10.26 -18.07 -2.32
C PHE A 160 10.44 -17.42 -0.96
N PHE A 161 11.67 -17.03 -0.65
CA PHE A 161 12.00 -16.34 0.60
C PHE A 161 11.96 -14.83 0.38
N LEU A 162 11.30 -14.13 1.30
CA LEU A 162 11.20 -12.67 1.29
C LEU A 162 12.03 -12.10 2.44
N HIS A 163 12.89 -11.14 2.13
CA HIS A 163 13.48 -10.26 3.14
C HIS A 163 12.59 -9.02 3.23
N LEU A 164 11.58 -9.06 4.10
CA LEU A 164 10.69 -7.94 4.37
C LEU A 164 11.17 -7.20 5.63
N LEU A 165 11.58 -5.94 5.48
CA LEU A 165 11.72 -5.00 6.59
C LEU A 165 10.65 -3.93 6.41
N THR A 166 9.65 -3.94 7.30
CA THR A 166 8.71 -2.82 7.43
C THR A 166 9.40 -1.75 8.29
N THR A 167 9.63 -0.57 7.73
CA THR A 167 10.22 0.56 8.47
C THR A 167 9.36 0.91 9.68
N HIS A 168 10.02 1.03 10.84
CA HIS A 168 9.46 1.42 12.13
C HIS A 168 8.62 2.69 12.06
N THR A 169 7.31 2.53 11.90
CA THR A 169 6.26 3.39 12.47
C THR A 169 5.19 2.40 12.89
N SER A 170 4.99 2.28 14.20
CA SER A 170 4.23 1.19 14.82
C SER A 170 2.95 0.87 14.06
N LEU A 171 2.88 -0.28 13.36
CA LEU A 171 1.68 -1.08 13.22
C LEU A 171 1.93 -2.47 12.61
N SER A 172 1.07 -3.40 13.00
CA SER A 172 1.37 -4.82 13.26
C SER A 172 1.08 -5.80 12.12
N LEU A 173 1.85 -6.90 12.16
CA LEU A 173 1.55 -8.28 11.71
C LEU A 173 1.47 -8.57 10.21
N ILE A 174 2.57 -9.13 9.68
CA ILE A 174 2.57 -10.01 8.50
C ILE A 174 2.35 -11.45 9.02
N SER A 175 1.20 -12.05 8.70
CA SER A 175 1.02 -13.50 8.78
C SER A 175 1.30 -14.08 7.40
N VAL A 176 2.50 -14.66 7.23
CA VAL A 176 2.74 -15.56 6.09
C VAL A 176 2.11 -16.89 6.49
N LYS A 177 0.88 -17.14 6.04
CA LYS A 177 0.35 -18.51 6.03
C LYS A 177 0.88 -19.18 4.77
N CYS A 178 1.87 -20.04 4.95
CA CYS A 178 2.12 -21.13 4.01
C CYS A 178 0.94 -22.11 4.17
N GLY A 179 0.01 -22.08 3.21
CA GLY A 179 -0.98 -23.13 3.01
C GLY A 179 -0.47 -24.10 1.96
#